data_AF-A0A1F7JRY6-F1
#
_entry.id   AF-A0A1F7JRY6-F1
#
_cell.length_a   1.000
_cell.length_b   1.000
_cell.length_c   1.000
_cell.angle_alpha   90.00
_cell.angle_beta   90.00
_cell.angle_gamma   90.00
#
_symmetry.space_group_name_H-M   'P 1'
#
loop_
_entity.id
_entity.type
_entity.pdbx_description
1 polymer ?
#
loop_
_entity_poly.entity_id
_entity_poly.type
_entity_poly.pdbx_seq_one_letter_code
_entity_poly.pdbx_strand_id
1 'polypeptide(L)'
;MNKKLYLSIVGIATSGLILIGANQVFAQGPAGNSNIVQKIAQKFGLNESDVQAVFNENRQQHQAQMEAGFETRLNQAVKDGKLNAEQKAAIFKKHEELQTQRQADRQNWQNLTPEQRRTEAEKRRQEMEAWAKQNNIDLQSFFFGGRGMRGFGWK
;
A
#
# COMPACT_ATOMS: atom_id res chain seq x y z
N MET A 1 20.76 41.12 9.74
CA MET A 1 20.03 40.94 11.01
C MET A 1 18.68 41.62 10.88
N ASN A 2 17.63 41.01 11.44
CA ASN A 2 16.22 41.44 11.54
C ASN A 2 15.23 40.66 10.67
N LYS A 3 14.86 39.51 11.25
CA LYS A 3 13.70 38.66 11.00
C LYS A 3 12.42 39.42 11.36
N LYS A 4 11.36 39.34 10.52
CA LYS A 4 9.95 39.09 10.90
C LYS A 4 9.18 38.69 9.64
N LEU A 5 9.10 37.39 9.35
CA LEU A 5 8.10 36.87 8.40
C LEU A 5 6.93 36.35 9.22
N TYR A 6 5.81 37.06 9.15
CA TYR A 6 4.52 36.60 9.64
C TYR A 6 4.13 35.37 8.81
N LEU A 7 4.00 34.21 9.46
CA LEU A 7 3.40 33.02 8.86
C LEU A 7 1.90 33.25 8.75
N SER A 8 1.51 33.84 7.62
CA SER A 8 0.16 33.89 7.10
C SER A 8 -0.40 32.47 6.95
N ILE A 9 -1.58 32.29 7.54
CA ILE A 9 -2.50 31.17 7.39
C ILE A 9 -2.62 30.81 5.90
N VAL A 10 -2.08 29.65 5.51
CA VAL A 10 -2.42 29.02 4.22
C VAL A 10 -3.47 27.97 4.54
N GLY A 11 -4.72 28.30 4.20
CA GLY A 11 -5.83 27.37 4.20
C GLY A 11 -5.50 26.17 3.33
N ILE A 12 -5.87 24.98 3.82
CA ILE A 12 -5.81 23.73 3.07
C ILE A 12 -6.80 23.86 1.90
N ALA A 13 -6.30 24.33 0.76
CA ALA A 13 -7.04 24.29 -0.49
C ALA A 13 -7.07 22.84 -0.96
N THR A 14 -8.25 22.23 -0.86
CA THR A 14 -8.62 21.00 -1.55
C THR A 14 -8.55 21.22 -3.06
N SER A 15 -7.38 21.00 -3.66
CA SER A 15 -7.24 20.87 -5.12
C SER A 15 -7.63 19.46 -5.54
N GLY A 16 -8.94 19.25 -5.67
CA GLY A 16 -9.47 18.24 -6.58
C GLY A 16 -9.29 18.73 -8.01
N LEU A 17 -8.39 18.09 -8.76
CA LEU A 17 -8.42 17.93 -10.21
C LEU A 17 -7.20 17.10 -10.62
N ILE A 18 -7.32 15.77 -10.50
CA ILE A 18 -6.46 14.88 -11.27
C ILE A 18 -7.10 14.80 -12.65
N LEU A 19 -6.57 15.58 -13.60
CA LEU A 19 -6.79 15.32 -15.01
C LEU A 19 -6.09 14.00 -15.33
N ILE A 20 -6.85 12.90 -15.32
CA ILE A 20 -6.38 11.60 -15.83
C ILE A 20 -6.33 11.74 -17.35
N GLY A 21 -5.24 12.31 -17.85
CA GLY A 21 -4.81 12.08 -19.22
C GLY A 21 -4.45 10.60 -19.32
N ALA A 22 -5.32 9.81 -19.96
CA ALA A 22 -5.17 8.36 -20.09
C ALA A 22 -3.99 8.00 -21.01
N ASN A 23 -2.77 8.17 -20.53
CA ASN A 23 -1.64 7.37 -21.00
C ASN A 23 -1.66 6.08 -20.18
N GLN A 24 -2.42 5.10 -20.67
CA GLN A 24 -2.37 3.72 -20.20
C GLN A 24 -0.95 3.19 -20.42
N VAL A 25 -0.04 3.41 -19.46
CA VAL A 25 1.26 2.74 -19.46
C VAL A 25 1.01 1.32 -18.98
N PHE A 26 0.83 0.40 -19.93
CA PHE A 26 0.77 -1.02 -19.64
C PHE A 26 2.14 -1.48 -19.13
N ALA A 27 2.21 -1.79 -17.83
CA ALA A 27 3.37 -2.46 -17.26
C ALA A 27 3.44 -3.89 -17.82
N GLN A 28 4.16 -4.08 -18.94
CA GLN A 28 4.60 -5.40 -19.40
C GLN A 28 5.65 -5.93 -18.43
N GLY A 29 5.29 -6.92 -17.61
CA GLY A 29 6.20 -7.66 -16.75
C GLY A 29 5.75 -9.12 -16.65
N PRO A 30 6.65 -10.12 -16.81
CA PRO A 30 6.24 -11.52 -16.91
C PRO A 30 5.84 -12.12 -15.56
N ALA A 31 5.02 -13.17 -15.65
CA ALA A 31 4.80 -14.25 -14.69
C ALA A 31 3.99 -13.92 -13.42
N GLY A 32 2.67 -14.07 -13.54
CA GLY A 32 1.77 -14.32 -12.41
C GLY A 32 0.33 -14.49 -12.85
N ASN A 33 -0.21 -13.51 -13.58
CA ASN A 33 -1.58 -13.56 -14.13
C ASN A 33 -1.68 -14.11 -15.55
N SER A 34 -0.55 -14.18 -16.26
CA SER A 34 -0.49 -14.59 -17.67
C SER A 34 -1.19 -15.94 -17.88
N ASN A 35 -1.05 -16.87 -16.92
CA ASN A 35 -1.63 -18.22 -17.03
C ASN A 35 -3.18 -18.23 -16.91
N ILE A 36 -3.79 -17.42 -16.03
CA ILE A 36 -5.26 -17.43 -15.87
C ILE A 36 -5.95 -16.64 -16.98
N VAL A 37 -5.37 -15.50 -17.38
CA VAL A 37 -5.88 -14.67 -18.48
C VAL A 37 -5.85 -15.48 -19.78
N GLN A 38 -4.74 -16.16 -20.06
CA GLN A 38 -4.63 -17.06 -21.22
C GLN A 38 -5.61 -18.23 -21.17
N LYS A 39 -5.75 -18.90 -20.01
CA LYS A 39 -6.70 -20.02 -19.87
C LYS A 39 -8.15 -19.60 -20.08
N ILE A 40 -8.54 -18.43 -19.58
CA ILE A 40 -9.90 -17.90 -19.77
C ILE A 40 -10.11 -17.52 -21.23
N ALA A 41 -9.16 -16.79 -21.82
CA ALA A 41 -9.20 -16.43 -23.24
C ALA A 41 -9.35 -17.66 -24.13
N GLN A 42 -8.50 -18.68 -23.92
CA GLN A 42 -8.54 -19.92 -24.69
C GLN A 42 -9.81 -20.75 -24.46
N LYS A 43 -10.24 -20.92 -23.20
CA LYS A 43 -11.41 -21.76 -22.87
C LYS A 43 -12.72 -21.21 -23.42
N PHE A 44 -12.85 -19.88 -23.49
CA PHE A 44 -14.08 -19.22 -23.91
C PHE A 44 -13.95 -18.52 -25.28
N GLY A 45 -12.81 -18.65 -25.96
CA GLY A 45 -12.56 -18.02 -27.26
C GLY A 45 -12.58 -16.49 -27.21
N LEU A 46 -12.10 -15.89 -26.12
CA LEU A 46 -12.06 -14.43 -25.92
C LEU A 46 -10.69 -13.85 -26.32
N ASN A 47 -10.65 -12.55 -26.59
CA ASN A 47 -9.41 -11.82 -26.82
C ASN A 47 -8.61 -11.68 -25.50
N GLU A 48 -7.33 -12.08 -25.50
CA GLU A 48 -6.47 -12.06 -24.30
C GLU A 48 -6.28 -10.63 -23.74
N SER A 49 -6.20 -9.62 -24.60
CA SER A 49 -6.02 -8.22 -24.18
C SER A 49 -7.26 -7.67 -23.48
N ASP A 50 -8.46 -8.04 -23.93
CA ASP A 50 -9.72 -7.63 -23.29
C ASP A 50 -9.86 -8.28 -21.92
N VAL A 51 -9.52 -9.58 -21.80
CA VAL A 51 -9.50 -10.28 -20.51
C VAL A 51 -8.46 -9.64 -19.58
N GLN A 52 -7.27 -9.32 -20.09
CA GLN A 52 -6.24 -8.64 -19.31
C GLN A 52 -6.70 -7.27 -18.81
N ALA A 53 -7.43 -6.51 -19.63
CA ALA A 53 -7.99 -5.21 -19.26
C ALA A 53 -8.97 -5.32 -18.08
N VAL A 54 -9.89 -6.29 -18.13
CA VAL A 54 -10.84 -6.54 -17.02
C VAL A 54 -10.11 -6.88 -15.72
N PHE A 55 -9.07 -7.72 -15.77
CA PHE A 55 -8.27 -8.05 -14.58
C PHE A 55 -7.52 -6.85 -14.02
N ASN A 56 -7.00 -5.99 -14.90
CA ASN A 56 -6.32 -4.76 -14.50
C ASN A 56 -7.29 -3.78 -13.84
N GLU A 57 -8.48 -3.60 -14.43
CA GLU A 57 -9.53 -2.76 -13.86
C GLU A 57 -9.98 -3.28 -12.49
N ASN A 58 -10.31 -4.57 -12.37
CA ASN A 58 -10.71 -5.16 -11.10
C ASN A 58 -9.61 -5.03 -10.03
N ARG A 59 -8.33 -5.16 -10.42
CA ARG A 59 -7.20 -4.94 -9.50
C ARG A 59 -7.14 -3.50 -9.02
N GLN A 60 -7.30 -2.53 -9.91
CA GLN A 60 -7.31 -1.11 -9.57
C GLN A 60 -8.48 -0.76 -8.65
N GLN A 61 -9.68 -1.24 -8.97
CA GLN A 61 -10.87 -1.07 -8.13
C GLN A 61 -10.66 -1.67 -6.74
N HIS A 62 -10.11 -2.89 -6.66
CA HIS A 62 -9.82 -3.53 -5.39
C HIS A 62 -8.76 -2.77 -4.58
N GLN A 63 -7.72 -2.23 -5.22
CA GLN A 63 -6.72 -1.41 -4.54
C GLN A 63 -7.36 -0.14 -3.95
N ALA A 64 -8.18 0.56 -4.73
CA ALA A 64 -8.89 1.74 -4.26
C ALA A 64 -9.83 1.43 -3.07
N GLN A 65 -10.54 0.30 -3.12
CA GLN A 65 -11.37 -0.17 -2.01
C GLN A 65 -10.55 -0.47 -0.75
N MET A 66 -9.39 -1.09 -0.90
CA MET A 66 -8.48 -1.39 0.22
C MET A 66 -7.91 -0.13 0.87
N GLU A 67 -7.55 0.87 0.05
CA GLU A 67 -7.07 2.18 0.52
C GLU A 67 -8.17 2.95 1.26
N ALA A 68 -9.38 3.01 0.70
CA ALA A 68 -10.54 3.62 1.36
C ALA A 68 -10.90 2.91 2.68
N GLY A 69 -10.84 1.57 2.70
CA GLY A 69 -11.05 0.78 3.91
C GLY A 69 -9.95 0.97 4.95
N PHE A 70 -8.72 1.22 4.53
CA PHE A 70 -7.63 1.58 5.43
C PHE A 70 -7.84 2.96 6.04
N GLU A 71 -8.16 3.97 5.22
CA GLU A 71 -8.44 5.32 5.71
C GLU A 71 -9.62 5.34 6.68
N THR A 72 -10.69 4.60 6.38
CA THR A 72 -11.86 4.46 7.26
C THR A 72 -11.48 3.90 8.63
N ARG A 73 -10.61 2.89 8.69
CA ARG A 73 -10.11 2.34 9.95
C ARG A 73 -9.28 3.35 10.74
N LEU A 74 -8.44 4.15 10.08
CA LEU A 74 -7.67 5.20 10.75
C LEU A 74 -8.57 6.30 11.28
N ASN A 75 -9.58 6.72 10.50
CA ASN A 75 -10.59 7.69 10.94
C ASN A 75 -11.34 7.18 12.18
N GLN A 76 -11.73 5.90 12.19
CA GLN A 76 -12.38 5.31 13.36
C GLN A 76 -11.42 5.24 14.55
N ALA A 77 -10.15 4.89 14.36
CA ALA A 77 -9.18 4.87 15.44
C ALA A 77 -8.90 6.26 16.04
N VAL A 78 -8.98 7.33 15.24
CA VAL A 78 -8.94 8.72 15.75
C VAL A 78 -10.20 9.03 16.56
N LYS A 79 -11.39 8.66 16.08
CA LYS A 79 -12.65 8.83 16.83
C LYS A 79 -12.65 8.05 18.15
N ASP A 80 -12.09 6.85 18.15
CA ASP A 80 -11.94 5.99 19.33
C ASP A 80 -10.86 6.49 20.30
N GLY A 81 -10.11 7.55 19.95
CA GLY A 81 -9.00 8.07 20.76
C GLY A 81 -7.75 7.17 20.77
N LYS A 82 -7.68 6.14 19.92
CA LYS A 82 -6.51 5.25 19.78
C LYS A 82 -5.39 5.89 18.95
N LEU A 83 -5.73 6.86 18.12
CA LEU A 83 -4.80 7.66 17.33
C LEU A 83 -5.12 9.15 17.49
N ASN A 84 -4.10 9.99 17.36
CA ASN A 84 -4.29 11.41 17.09
C ASN A 84 -4.12 11.73 15.58
N ALA A 85 -4.35 12.98 15.20
CA ALA A 85 -4.26 13.41 13.80
C ALA A 85 -2.85 13.24 13.21
N GLU A 86 -1.80 13.49 14.00
CA GLU A 86 -0.40 13.36 13.57
C GLU A 86 -0.04 11.89 13.30
N GLN A 87 -0.46 10.99 14.19
CA GLN A 87 -0.24 9.54 14.05
C GLN A 87 -1.01 8.99 12.84
N LYS A 88 -2.26 9.44 12.61
CA LYS A 88 -3.00 9.09 11.37
C LYS A 88 -2.19 9.47 10.14
N ALA A 89 -1.68 10.71 10.08
CA ALA A 89 -0.90 11.18 8.95
C ALA A 89 0.40 10.40 8.76
N ALA A 90 1.11 10.09 9.84
CA ALA A 90 2.32 9.28 9.82
C ALA A 90 2.05 7.86 9.30
N ILE A 91 0.97 7.22 9.78
CA ILE A 91 0.55 5.88 9.34
C ILE A 91 0.20 5.88 7.85
N PHE A 92 -0.55 6.88 7.40
CA PHE A 92 -0.95 7.00 6.00
C PHE A 92 0.28 7.14 5.08
N LYS A 93 1.19 8.07 5.40
CA LYS A 93 2.44 8.26 4.66
C LYS A 93 3.29 6.99 4.63
N LYS A 94 3.42 6.30 5.76
CA LYS A 94 4.21 5.05 5.82
C LYS A 94 3.56 3.94 5.01
N HIS A 95 2.23 3.88 4.97
CA HIS A 95 1.51 2.91 4.15
C HIS A 95 1.80 3.10 2.66
N GLU A 96 1.77 4.33 2.15
CA GLU A 96 2.09 4.66 0.76
C GLU A 96 3.55 4.33 0.42
N GLU A 97 4.48 4.67 1.31
CA GLU A 97 5.89 4.33 1.17
C GLU A 97 6.09 2.82 1.04
N LEU A 98 5.46 2.03 1.92
CA LEU A 98 5.54 0.57 1.90
C LEU A 98 4.85 -0.04 0.67
N GLN A 99 3.74 0.54 0.21
CA GLN A 99 3.10 0.12 -1.04
C GLN A 99 4.05 0.30 -2.23
N THR A 100 4.68 1.48 -2.32
CA THR A 100 5.62 1.81 -3.39
C THR A 100 6.83 0.89 -3.37
N GLN A 101 7.43 0.67 -2.19
CA GLN A 101 8.55 -0.26 -2.02
C GLN A 101 8.17 -1.70 -2.42
N ARG A 102 6.99 -2.18 -2.01
CA ARG A 102 6.52 -3.52 -2.40
C ARG A 102 6.35 -3.68 -3.91
N GLN A 103 5.90 -2.63 -4.59
CA GLN A 103 5.76 -2.66 -6.05
C GLN A 103 7.13 -2.67 -6.74
N ALA A 104 8.05 -1.80 -6.31
CA ALA A 104 9.41 -1.73 -6.84
C ALA A 104 10.19 -3.03 -6.61
N ASP A 105 10.09 -3.62 -5.42
CA ASP A 105 10.86 -4.80 -5.05
C ASP A 105 10.22 -6.12 -5.50
N ARG A 106 9.03 -6.09 -6.13
CA ARG A 106 8.26 -7.29 -6.43
C ARG A 106 9.09 -8.37 -7.13
N GLN A 107 9.88 -7.98 -8.12
CA GLN A 107 10.74 -8.91 -8.87
C GLN A 107 11.92 -9.40 -8.03
N ASN A 108 12.52 -8.52 -7.24
CA ASN A 108 13.61 -8.89 -6.33
C ASN A 108 13.18 -9.99 -5.37
N TRP A 109 11.99 -9.86 -4.76
CA TRP A 109 11.43 -10.85 -3.84
C TRP A 109 11.20 -12.23 -4.46
N GLN A 110 10.88 -12.30 -5.76
CA GLN A 110 10.68 -13.58 -6.46
C GLN A 110 12.00 -14.36 -6.62
N ASN A 111 13.12 -13.65 -6.71
CA ASN A 111 14.44 -14.22 -6.95
C ASN A 111 15.18 -14.63 -5.66
N LEU A 112 14.70 -14.20 -4.49
CA LEU A 112 15.32 -14.53 -3.20
C LEU A 112 15.10 -15.99 -2.81
N THR A 113 16.13 -16.63 -2.24
CA THR A 113 15.98 -17.94 -1.58
C THR A 113 15.11 -17.83 -0.32
N PRO A 114 14.59 -18.95 0.21
CA PRO A 114 13.87 -18.93 1.48
C PRO A 114 14.67 -18.30 2.65
N GLU A 115 15.98 -18.56 2.77
CA GLU A 115 16.78 -17.92 3.82
C GLU A 115 16.90 -16.41 3.59
N GLN A 116 17.18 -15.99 2.35
CA GLN A 116 17.31 -14.57 2.03
C GLN A 116 15.99 -13.81 2.26
N ARG A 117 14.85 -14.41 1.92
CA ARG A 117 13.52 -13.82 2.21
C ARG A 117 13.30 -13.66 3.70
N ARG A 118 13.72 -14.63 4.53
CA ARG A 118 13.60 -14.52 5.99
C ARG A 118 14.45 -13.37 6.51
N THR A 119 15.71 -13.27 6.07
CA THR A 119 16.61 -12.19 6.48
C THR A 119 16.08 -10.81 6.07
N GLU A 120 15.59 -10.67 4.84
CA GLU A 120 15.01 -9.41 4.36
C GLU A 120 13.70 -9.06 5.09
N ALA A 121 12.84 -10.04 5.36
CA ALA A 121 11.62 -9.84 6.14
C ALA A 121 11.92 -9.42 7.58
N GLU A 122 12.92 -10.04 8.21
CA GLU A 122 13.39 -9.68 9.55
C GLU A 122 13.88 -8.24 9.61
N LYS A 123 14.70 -7.83 8.63
CA LYS A 123 15.19 -6.47 8.50
C LYS A 123 14.04 -5.46 8.38
N ARG A 124 13.10 -5.70 7.46
CA ARG A 124 11.92 -4.82 7.28
C ARG A 124 11.05 -4.77 8.53
N ARG A 125 10.94 -5.88 9.27
CA ARG A 125 10.22 -5.91 10.53
C ARG A 125 10.88 -5.01 11.57
N GLN A 126 12.19 -5.13 11.75
CA GLN A 126 12.95 -4.30 12.69
C GLN A 126 12.85 -2.80 12.34
N GLU A 127 12.95 -2.46 11.06
CA GLU A 127 12.77 -1.08 10.57
C GLU A 127 11.37 -0.55 10.89
N MET A 128 10.34 -1.38 10.70
CA MET A 128 8.96 -1.02 11.01
C MET A 128 8.70 -0.89 12.51
N GLU A 129 9.26 -1.79 13.32
CA GLU A 129 9.21 -1.70 14.79
C GLU A 129 9.87 -0.42 15.32
N ALA A 130 11.03 -0.07 14.79
CA ALA A 130 11.74 1.16 15.16
C ALA A 130 10.92 2.41 14.79
N TRP A 131 10.38 2.45 13.56
CA TRP A 131 9.51 3.53 13.11
C TRP A 131 8.25 3.66 13.99
N ALA A 132 7.61 2.54 14.32
CA ALA A 132 6.40 2.55 15.14
C ALA A 132 6.68 3.04 16.56
N LYS A 133 7.78 2.61 17.19
CA LYS A 133 8.23 3.10 18.51
C LYS A 133 8.50 4.61 18.48
N GLN A 134 9.19 5.10 17.47
CA GLN A 134 9.50 6.53 17.33
C GLN A 134 8.23 7.38 17.22
N ASN A 135 7.18 6.85 16.61
CA ASN A 135 5.92 7.56 16.39
C ASN A 135 4.83 7.20 17.44
N ASN A 136 5.16 6.39 18.45
CA ASN A 136 4.22 5.88 19.46
C ASN A 136 2.98 5.20 18.85
N ILE A 137 3.17 4.39 17.81
CA ILE A 137 2.10 3.69 17.09
C ILE A 137 2.14 2.20 17.42
N ASP A 138 0.98 1.59 17.66
CA ASP A 138 0.86 0.13 17.71
C ASP A 138 0.86 -0.45 16.28
N LEU A 139 2.01 -0.99 15.90
CA LEU A 139 2.26 -1.59 14.60
C LEU A 139 1.30 -2.74 14.27
N GLN A 140 0.95 -3.57 15.27
CA GLN A 140 0.06 -4.72 15.05
C GLN A 140 -1.37 -4.27 14.71
N SER A 141 -1.88 -3.24 15.37
CA SER A 141 -3.24 -2.76 15.14
C SER A 141 -3.48 -2.20 13.74
N PHE A 142 -2.45 -1.67 13.07
CA PHE A 142 -2.65 -0.90 11.83
C PHE A 142 -2.01 -1.52 10.58
N PHE A 143 -0.88 -2.20 10.68
CA PHE A 143 -0.16 -2.72 9.51
C PHE A 143 -0.27 -4.24 9.34
N PHE A 144 -0.56 -4.95 10.43
CA PHE A 144 -0.68 -6.40 10.43
C PHE A 144 -2.12 -6.76 10.72
N GLY A 145 -2.93 -6.81 9.66
CA GLY A 145 -4.38 -7.00 9.70
C GLY A 145 -4.86 -7.90 10.85
N GLY A 146 -5.77 -7.34 11.66
CA GLY A 146 -6.27 -7.97 12.87
C GLY A 146 -6.69 -9.44 12.69
N ARG A 147 -6.44 -10.23 13.72
CA ARG A 147 -6.96 -11.58 13.95
C ARG A 147 -6.60 -12.67 12.90
N GLY A 148 -5.44 -12.57 12.24
CA GLY A 148 -4.87 -13.66 11.43
C GLY A 148 -3.52 -14.21 11.90
N MET A 149 -2.85 -13.54 12.85
CA MET A 149 -1.47 -13.80 13.26
C MET A 149 -1.30 -14.76 14.45
N ARG A 150 -2.30 -15.60 14.78
CA ARG A 150 -2.10 -16.67 15.79
C ARG A 150 -1.26 -17.86 15.29
N GLY A 151 -0.85 -17.86 14.01
CA GLY A 151 -0.07 -18.93 13.40
C GLY A 151 1.40 -18.64 13.12
N PHE A 152 1.85 -17.38 13.28
CA PHE A 152 3.27 -17.03 13.20
C PHE A 152 3.76 -16.77 14.61
N GLY A 153 4.73 -17.54 15.08
CA GLY A 153 5.24 -17.58 16.46
C GLY A 153 5.93 -16.31 16.92
N TRP A 154 5.17 -15.23 17.02
CA TRP A 154 5.51 -14.01 17.75
C TRP A 154 5.18 -14.27 19.22
N LYS A 155 6.20 -14.61 20.01
CA LYS A 155 6.15 -14.50 21.48
C LYS A 155 6.80 -13.19 21.88
#